data_AF-A0A968FQS0-F1
#
_entry.id   AF-A0A968FQS0-F1
#
_cell.length_a   1.000
_cell.length_b   1.000
_cell.length_c   1.000
_cell.angle_alpha   90.00
_cell.angle_beta   90.00
_cell.angle_gamma   90.00
#
_symmetry.space_group_name_H-M   'P 1'
#
loop_
_entity.id
_entity.type
_entity.pdbx_description
1 polymer ?
#
loop_
_entity_poly.entity_id
_entity_poly.type
_entity_poly.pdbx_seq_one_letter_code
_entity_poly.pdbx_strand_id
1 'polypeptide(L)'
;MSTAVKKTVHFKIDGKDASAPEGTVLLEACKQHGVPVTNLCYNRKLKPFAACRTCMVETWADGKKELVYSCTEPVAEGIEVRTNTEETDRYNKACLEMLLVEHPLDCPICDKSGVCPLQDNTEALHLQNGRFEIQRRNEPSIKTNPIIEFYLNRCIMCGLCVRACDEIQGVQALDFHKRGMKVGIGTANDEPLDCEFCGQCITVCPTGALMDMTSEARGLAALFNNTYTTCTYCSWGCTINLESKKGRVLRIEADEDYDVGINEGNLCAKGRFGHGIIHNEERIRTPMMNYGGTFKEVSWEEALKTIAERMQTTVNRSGPESIAGIGGEKLTNEENYLFQKLFRNHFGSNQITNLQHLRAPYVNEFMLRCFRNGIVSQPATELPHSDVVLIFNSDLPSEYPVGGNSIRKGAIFTRTDILIANPRDVVFKHESEVDVRLNFKLGSDAAVANRLSRILIDRQWVDLQKVKNAVPNYDDLVRSLEPYTAEAATRMTGVSDEVFT
;
A
#
# COMPACT_ATOMS: atom_id res chain seq x y z
N MET A 1 17.40 18.37 -9.50
CA MET A 1 16.45 19.46 -9.85
C MET A 1 15.45 18.79 -10.77
N SER A 2 14.25 18.40 -10.32
CA SER A 2 13.25 19.27 -9.72
C SER A 2 12.31 18.55 -8.73
N THR A 3 12.68 18.56 -7.45
CA THR A 3 11.71 18.72 -6.35
C THR A 3 11.14 20.14 -6.47
N ALA A 4 10.23 20.36 -7.44
CA ALA A 4 9.54 21.63 -7.55
C ALA A 4 8.70 21.78 -6.29
N VAL A 5 9.18 22.60 -5.35
CA VAL A 5 8.34 23.09 -4.25
C VAL A 5 7.19 23.83 -4.93
N LYS A 6 6.03 23.18 -4.96
CA LYS A 6 4.82 23.77 -5.55
C LYS A 6 4.56 25.10 -4.84
N LYS A 7 4.29 26.14 -5.61
CA LYS A 7 3.97 27.46 -5.07
C LYS A 7 2.81 27.32 -4.08
N THR A 8 2.92 27.91 -2.90
CA THR A 8 1.78 27.99 -1.97
C THR A 8 0.82 29.06 -2.50
N VAL A 9 -0.46 28.73 -2.58
CA VAL A 9 -1.53 29.68 -2.91
C VAL A 9 -2.33 30.03 -1.66
N HIS A 10 -2.72 31.30 -1.54
CA HIS A 10 -3.54 31.81 -0.44
C HIS A 10 -4.95 32.11 -0.90
N PHE A 11 -5.93 31.70 -0.10
CA PHE A 11 -7.35 31.82 -0.42
C PHE A 11 -8.17 31.84 0.87
N LYS A 12 -9.50 31.88 0.77
CA LYS A 12 -10.40 31.83 1.92
C LYS A 12 -11.36 30.65 1.84
N ILE A 13 -11.65 30.04 3.00
CA ILE A 13 -12.72 29.05 3.17
C ILE A 13 -13.69 29.58 4.22
N ASP A 14 -14.95 29.80 3.85
CA ASP A 14 -16.00 30.30 4.73
C ASP A 14 -15.57 31.57 5.50
N GLY A 15 -14.87 32.47 4.80
CA GLY A 15 -14.36 33.73 5.34
C GLY A 15 -13.05 33.64 6.15
N LYS A 16 -12.52 32.44 6.39
CA LYS A 16 -11.25 32.21 7.09
C LYS A 16 -10.10 32.08 6.10
N ASP A 17 -8.95 32.65 6.43
CA ASP A 17 -7.74 32.51 5.61
C ASP A 17 -7.24 31.06 5.59
N ALA A 18 -6.85 30.60 4.41
CA ALA A 18 -6.37 29.25 4.14
C ALA A 18 -5.21 29.28 3.13
N SER A 19 -4.41 28.22 3.12
CA SER A 19 -3.33 28.08 2.15
C SER A 19 -3.03 26.62 1.83
N ALA A 20 -2.71 26.33 0.59
CA ALA A 20 -2.36 24.99 0.14
C ALA A 20 -1.36 25.03 -1.03
N PRO A 21 -0.64 23.94 -1.31
CA PRO A 21 0.17 23.84 -2.52
C PRO A 21 -0.68 24.01 -3.78
N GLU A 22 -0.15 24.71 -4.78
CA GLU A 22 -0.78 24.89 -6.09
C GLU A 22 -1.21 23.53 -6.71
N GLY A 23 -2.41 23.49 -7.28
CA GLY A 23 -3.00 22.29 -7.85
C GLY A 23 -3.66 21.33 -6.84
N THR A 24 -3.65 21.66 -5.54
CA THR A 24 -4.48 20.94 -4.56
C THR A 24 -5.95 21.19 -4.86
N VAL A 25 -6.79 20.14 -4.89
CA VAL A 25 -8.24 20.33 -5.13
C VAL A 25 -8.94 20.96 -3.93
N LEU A 26 -9.99 21.75 -4.16
CA LEU A 26 -10.73 22.46 -3.12
C LEU A 26 -11.19 21.54 -1.99
N LEU A 27 -11.64 20.32 -2.32
CA LEU A 27 -12.11 19.35 -1.33
C LEU A 27 -11.01 18.95 -0.34
N GLU A 28 -9.81 18.67 -0.85
CA GLU A 28 -8.65 18.32 -0.03
C GLU A 28 -8.22 19.52 0.82
N ALA A 29 -8.18 20.70 0.21
CA ALA A 29 -7.88 21.94 0.91
C ALA A 29 -8.86 22.21 2.07
N CYS A 30 -10.17 22.02 1.85
CA CYS A 30 -11.18 22.12 2.90
C CYS A 30 -10.93 21.09 4.02
N LYS A 31 -10.65 19.83 3.68
CA LYS A 31 -10.34 18.77 4.65
C LYS A 31 -9.12 19.13 5.52
N GLN A 32 -8.05 19.63 4.91
CA GLN A 32 -6.82 20.05 5.62
C GLN A 32 -7.07 21.20 6.60
N HIS A 33 -8.07 22.04 6.36
CA HIS A 33 -8.45 23.16 7.24
C HIS A 33 -9.63 22.82 8.18
N GLY A 34 -10.00 21.54 8.29
CA GLY A 34 -11.07 21.08 9.18
C GLY A 34 -12.48 21.51 8.75
N VAL A 35 -12.67 21.85 7.47
CA VAL A 35 -13.97 22.20 6.90
C VAL A 35 -14.52 20.98 6.14
N PRO A 36 -15.54 20.28 6.67
CA PRO A 36 -16.08 19.10 6.02
C PRO A 36 -16.86 19.49 4.75
N VAL A 37 -16.60 18.77 3.65
CA VAL A 37 -17.37 18.86 2.41
C VAL A 37 -17.86 17.46 2.06
N THR A 38 -19.17 17.31 1.87
CA THR A 38 -19.80 16.02 1.58
C THR A 38 -19.28 15.44 0.28
N ASN A 39 -18.88 14.17 0.29
CA ASN A 39 -18.38 13.48 -0.89
C ASN A 39 -18.50 11.97 -0.74
N LEU A 40 -18.65 11.26 -1.87
CA LEU A 40 -18.77 9.80 -1.88
C LEU A 40 -17.91 9.11 -2.94
N CYS A 41 -17.30 9.85 -3.86
CA CYS A 41 -16.51 9.30 -4.97
C CYS A 41 -15.09 9.87 -5.06
N TYR A 42 -14.69 10.67 -4.08
CA TYR A 42 -13.35 11.25 -3.99
C TYR A 42 -12.45 10.35 -3.14
N ASN A 43 -11.22 10.17 -3.58
CA ASN A 43 -10.14 9.58 -2.79
C ASN A 43 -8.85 10.24 -3.30
N ARG A 44 -8.01 10.73 -2.37
CA ARG A 44 -6.78 11.47 -2.72
C ARG A 44 -5.77 10.67 -3.55
N LYS A 45 -5.86 9.34 -3.51
CA LYS A 45 -4.97 8.42 -4.25
C LYS A 45 -5.45 8.15 -5.68
N LEU A 46 -6.57 8.74 -6.08
CA LEU A 46 -7.22 8.51 -7.37
C LEU A 46 -7.43 9.82 -8.11
N LYS A 47 -7.49 9.75 -9.43
CA LYS A 47 -7.83 10.86 -10.29
C LYS A 47 -9.23 11.41 -9.96
N PRO A 48 -9.45 12.72 -10.10
CA PRO A 48 -10.77 13.31 -9.97
C PRO A 48 -11.80 12.71 -10.94
N PHE A 49 -13.03 12.49 -10.48
CA PHE A 49 -14.08 11.81 -11.25
C PHE A 49 -15.46 12.48 -11.19
N ALA A 50 -15.79 13.13 -10.06
CA ALA A 50 -17.04 13.86 -9.83
C ALA A 50 -18.35 13.07 -10.08
N ALA A 51 -18.39 11.74 -9.95
CA ALA A 51 -19.61 10.96 -10.20
C ALA A 51 -20.75 11.22 -9.21
N CYS A 52 -20.46 11.35 -7.90
CA CYS A 52 -21.52 11.48 -6.88
C CYS A 52 -22.21 12.85 -6.86
N ARG A 53 -21.54 13.90 -7.35
CA ARG A 53 -22.02 15.29 -7.38
C ARG A 53 -22.40 15.91 -6.02
N THR A 54 -22.13 15.24 -4.90
CA THR A 54 -22.50 15.74 -3.56
C THR A 54 -21.53 16.77 -2.97
N CYS A 55 -20.50 17.19 -3.72
CA CYS A 55 -19.41 18.04 -3.22
C CYS A 55 -19.44 19.45 -3.83
N MET A 56 -20.63 19.91 -4.25
CA MET A 56 -20.79 21.23 -4.83
C MET A 56 -20.53 22.31 -3.79
N VAL A 57 -19.71 23.30 -4.16
CA VAL A 57 -19.38 24.48 -3.34
C VAL A 57 -19.49 25.73 -4.21
N GLU A 58 -19.62 26.90 -3.57
CA GLU A 58 -19.52 28.18 -4.28
C GLU A 58 -18.09 28.67 -4.24
N THR A 59 -17.58 29.13 -5.39
CA THR A 59 -16.32 29.87 -5.49
C THR A 59 -16.60 31.31 -5.87
N TRP A 60 -15.84 32.21 -5.27
CA TRP A 60 -15.92 33.64 -5.50
C TRP A 60 -14.53 34.16 -5.89
N ALA A 61 -14.42 34.69 -7.11
CA ALA A 61 -13.22 35.31 -7.63
C ALA A 61 -13.58 36.65 -8.29
N ASP A 62 -12.91 37.74 -7.90
CA ASP A 62 -13.17 39.09 -8.42
C ASP A 62 -14.65 39.50 -8.41
N GLY A 63 -15.39 39.10 -7.37
CA GLY A 63 -16.82 39.39 -7.20
C GLY A 63 -17.76 38.54 -8.06
N LYS A 64 -17.24 37.58 -8.84
CA LYS A 64 -18.05 36.61 -9.60
C LYS A 64 -18.23 35.33 -8.80
N LYS A 65 -19.48 34.87 -8.70
CA LYS A 65 -19.86 33.59 -8.11
C LYS A 65 -19.89 32.51 -9.18
N GLU A 66 -19.28 31.37 -8.90
CA GLU A 66 -19.39 30.14 -9.68
C GLU A 66 -19.74 28.95 -8.78
N LEU A 67 -20.44 27.96 -9.33
CA LEU A 67 -20.73 26.69 -8.67
C LEU A 67 -19.84 25.61 -9.27
N VAL A 68 -19.02 25.00 -8.42
CA VAL A 68 -18.03 24.01 -8.85
C VAL A 68 -18.12 22.76 -7.99
N TYR A 69 -17.62 21.64 -8.52
CA TYR A 69 -17.42 20.44 -7.72
C TYR A 69 -16.03 20.49 -7.09
N SER A 70 -15.99 20.59 -5.77
CA SER A 70 -14.75 20.76 -5.02
C SER A 70 -13.71 19.66 -5.24
N CYS A 71 -14.14 18.45 -5.66
CA CYS A 71 -13.25 17.32 -5.91
C CYS A 71 -12.44 17.40 -7.22
N THR A 72 -12.82 18.28 -8.15
CA THR A 72 -12.16 18.46 -9.46
C THR A 72 -11.52 19.83 -9.61
N GLU A 73 -12.00 20.82 -8.86
CA GLU A 73 -11.52 22.20 -8.98
C GLU A 73 -10.26 22.41 -8.12
N PRO A 74 -9.13 22.86 -8.69
CA PRO A 74 -7.95 23.23 -7.91
C PRO A 74 -8.13 24.57 -7.17
N VAL A 75 -7.44 24.73 -6.05
CA VAL A 75 -7.31 26.05 -5.38
C VAL A 75 -6.56 27.03 -6.27
N ALA A 76 -6.99 28.29 -6.24
CA ALA A 76 -6.35 29.40 -6.94
C ALA A 76 -6.13 30.58 -5.97
N GLU A 77 -5.18 31.45 -6.29
CA GLU A 77 -4.84 32.60 -5.46
C GLU A 77 -6.03 33.58 -5.34
N GLY A 78 -6.32 34.03 -4.11
CA GLY A 78 -7.30 35.08 -3.83
C GLY A 78 -8.77 34.66 -3.91
N ILE A 79 -9.08 33.39 -4.23
CA ILE A 79 -10.46 32.92 -4.28
C ILE A 79 -11.06 32.81 -2.87
N GLU A 80 -12.39 32.93 -2.77
CA GLU A 80 -13.14 32.58 -1.56
C GLU A 80 -14.07 31.40 -1.87
N VAL A 81 -13.95 30.34 -1.08
CA VAL A 81 -14.76 29.12 -1.16
C VAL A 81 -15.82 29.17 -0.06
N ARG A 82 -17.08 28.95 -0.40
CA ARG A 82 -18.19 28.82 0.55
C ARG A 82 -18.78 27.42 0.44
N THR A 83 -18.77 26.68 1.55
CA THR A 83 -19.11 25.25 1.54
C THR A 83 -20.59 24.98 1.85
N ASN A 84 -21.19 25.78 2.75
CA ASN A 84 -22.55 25.57 3.26
C ASN A 84 -23.46 26.75 2.95
N THR A 85 -23.82 26.93 1.67
CA THR A 85 -24.82 27.92 1.27
C THR A 85 -26.16 27.24 1.05
N GLU A 86 -27.26 28.00 1.14
CA GLU A 86 -28.60 27.45 0.92
C GLU A 86 -28.72 26.79 -0.47
N GLU A 87 -28.02 27.32 -1.48
CA GLU A 87 -28.03 26.79 -2.83
C GLU A 87 -27.23 25.49 -2.96
N THR A 88 -26.00 25.45 -2.43
CA THR A 88 -25.17 24.24 -2.48
C THR A 88 -25.78 23.11 -1.64
N ASP A 89 -26.31 23.42 -0.46
CA ASP A 89 -26.98 22.45 0.40
C ASP A 89 -28.22 21.85 -0.27
N ARG A 90 -29.04 22.68 -0.91
CA ARG A 90 -30.23 22.21 -1.64
C ARG A 90 -29.84 21.28 -2.78
N TYR A 91 -28.80 21.61 -3.53
CA TYR A 91 -28.31 20.78 -4.63
C TYR A 91 -27.71 19.45 -4.13
N ASN A 92 -26.83 19.52 -3.13
CA ASN A 92 -26.15 18.35 -2.57
C ASN A 92 -27.17 17.39 -1.94
N LYS A 93 -28.21 17.91 -1.24
CA LYS A 93 -29.34 17.13 -0.73
C LYS A 93 -30.09 16.43 -1.84
N ALA A 94 -30.42 17.12 -2.93
CA ALA A 94 -31.12 16.52 -4.06
C ALA A 94 -30.30 15.39 -4.71
N CYS A 95 -28.99 15.58 -4.89
CA CYS A 95 -28.11 14.53 -5.42
C CYS A 95 -28.03 13.33 -4.47
N LEU A 96 -27.86 13.56 -3.17
CA LEU A 96 -27.80 12.50 -2.18
C LEU A 96 -29.11 11.73 -2.09
N GLU A 97 -30.25 12.44 -2.14
CA GLU A 97 -31.57 11.81 -2.17
C GLU A 97 -31.69 10.86 -3.34
N MET A 98 -31.28 11.26 -4.54
CA MET A 98 -31.29 10.40 -5.73
C MET A 98 -30.43 9.13 -5.57
N LEU A 99 -29.31 9.19 -4.85
CA LEU A 99 -28.50 8.01 -4.55
C LEU A 99 -29.19 7.06 -3.56
N LEU A 100 -30.01 7.59 -2.64
CA LEU A 100 -30.74 6.82 -1.64
C LEU A 100 -32.04 6.21 -2.15
N VAL A 101 -32.55 6.66 -3.30
CA VAL A 101 -33.80 6.17 -3.91
C VAL A 101 -33.82 4.65 -4.03
N GLU A 102 -32.78 4.05 -4.63
CA GLU A 102 -32.67 2.58 -4.79
C GLU A 102 -31.91 1.87 -3.65
N HIS A 103 -31.26 2.62 -2.75
CA HIS A 103 -30.41 2.07 -1.70
C HIS A 103 -31.25 1.35 -0.61
N PRO A 104 -30.92 0.11 -0.24
CA PRO A 104 -31.66 -0.65 0.76
C PRO A 104 -31.46 -0.06 2.17
N LEU A 105 -32.48 -0.18 3.03
CA LEU A 105 -32.42 0.26 4.43
C LEU A 105 -31.77 -0.79 5.33
N ASP A 106 -30.60 -1.26 4.90
CA ASP A 106 -29.85 -2.37 5.50
C ASP A 106 -28.86 -1.94 6.59
N CYS A 107 -28.84 -0.65 6.95
CA CYS A 107 -27.85 -0.11 7.89
C CYS A 107 -27.67 -0.94 9.18
N PRO A 108 -28.72 -1.52 9.80
CA PRO A 108 -28.54 -2.36 11.00
C PRO A 108 -27.76 -3.67 10.77
N ILE A 109 -27.74 -4.19 9.54
CA ILE A 109 -27.09 -5.47 9.17
C ILE A 109 -25.86 -5.26 8.26
N CYS A 110 -25.47 -4.01 7.99
CA CYS A 110 -24.36 -3.66 7.13
C CYS A 110 -23.03 -3.59 7.92
N ASP A 111 -21.95 -4.08 7.33
CA ASP A 111 -20.62 -4.14 7.96
C ASP A 111 -19.93 -2.77 8.07
N LYS A 112 -20.40 -1.79 7.29
CA LYS A 112 -19.96 -0.40 7.36
C LYS A 112 -20.85 0.47 8.25
N SER A 113 -21.82 -0.11 8.96
CA SER A 113 -22.71 0.63 9.85
C SER A 113 -21.91 1.41 10.91
N GLY A 114 -22.16 2.71 11.00
CA GLY A 114 -21.45 3.63 11.92
C GLY A 114 -20.09 4.13 11.41
N VAL A 115 -19.63 3.68 10.24
CA VAL A 115 -18.41 4.15 9.54
C VAL A 115 -18.66 4.28 8.03
N CYS A 116 -19.92 4.55 7.65
CA CYS A 116 -20.38 4.58 6.27
C CYS A 116 -20.45 6.04 5.80
N PRO A 117 -19.57 6.49 4.88
CA PRO A 117 -19.64 7.87 4.36
C PRO A 117 -21.00 8.26 3.79
N LEU A 118 -21.78 7.31 3.25
CA LEU A 118 -23.14 7.57 2.80
C LEU A 118 -24.08 7.90 3.97
N GLN A 119 -23.95 7.19 5.08
CA GLN A 119 -24.70 7.46 6.31
C GLN A 119 -24.29 8.83 6.88
N ASP A 120 -22.99 9.10 6.96
CA ASP A 120 -22.46 10.35 7.53
C ASP A 120 -22.90 11.58 6.71
N ASN A 121 -22.86 11.49 5.37
CA ASN A 121 -23.32 12.58 4.51
C ASN A 121 -24.84 12.79 4.58
N THR A 122 -25.62 11.73 4.83
CA THR A 122 -27.08 11.83 5.02
C THR A 122 -27.39 12.62 6.29
N GLU A 123 -26.65 12.36 7.36
CA GLU A 123 -26.77 13.11 8.62
C GLU A 123 -26.28 14.56 8.45
N ALA A 124 -25.11 14.76 7.82
CA ALA A 124 -24.52 16.08 7.62
C ALA A 124 -25.42 17.03 6.82
N LEU A 125 -26.18 16.50 5.85
CA LEU A 125 -27.14 17.28 5.06
C LEU A 125 -28.56 17.29 5.67
N HIS A 126 -28.76 16.68 6.84
CA HIS A 126 -30.05 16.55 7.52
C HIS A 126 -31.16 16.01 6.63
N LEU A 127 -30.86 14.97 5.85
CA LEU A 127 -31.80 14.36 4.91
C LEU A 127 -32.60 13.24 5.62
N GLN A 128 -33.78 13.60 6.15
CA GLN A 128 -34.58 12.70 7.00
C GLN A 128 -35.65 11.90 6.24
N ASN A 129 -36.30 12.50 5.24
CA ASN A 129 -37.41 11.88 4.51
C ASN A 129 -37.13 11.88 3.02
N GLY A 130 -37.25 10.71 2.38
CA GLY A 130 -37.23 10.59 0.93
C GLY A 130 -38.58 10.94 0.33
N ARG A 131 -38.60 11.74 -0.75
CA ARG A 131 -39.82 12.13 -1.46
C ARG A 131 -40.31 11.05 -2.43
N PHE A 132 -39.43 10.10 -2.78
CA PHE A 132 -39.70 9.07 -3.79
C PHE A 132 -40.11 7.75 -3.13
N GLU A 133 -41.28 7.24 -3.51
CA GLU A 133 -41.73 5.89 -3.19
C GLU A 133 -41.43 4.98 -4.38
N ILE A 134 -40.38 4.15 -4.26
CA ILE A 134 -40.04 3.17 -5.29
C ILE A 134 -39.81 1.79 -4.69
N GLN A 135 -39.94 0.77 -5.54
CA GLN A 135 -39.46 -0.57 -5.21
C GLN A 135 -37.93 -0.57 -5.25
N ARG A 136 -37.31 -0.73 -4.07
CA ARG A 136 -35.85 -0.85 -3.94
C ARG A 136 -35.37 -2.18 -4.52
N ARG A 137 -34.11 -2.20 -4.97
CA ARG A 137 -33.44 -3.41 -5.46
C ARG A 137 -33.27 -4.40 -4.30
N ASN A 138 -33.52 -5.68 -4.56
CA ASN A 138 -33.39 -6.74 -3.57
C ASN A 138 -32.88 -8.04 -4.22
N GLU A 139 -31.76 -7.93 -4.93
CA GLU A 139 -31.07 -9.10 -5.50
C GLU A 139 -30.21 -9.80 -4.44
N PRO A 140 -30.04 -11.13 -4.50
CA PRO A 140 -29.09 -11.83 -3.65
C PRO A 140 -27.65 -11.31 -3.83
N SER A 141 -26.85 -11.39 -2.77
CA SER A 141 -25.42 -11.08 -2.88
C SER A 141 -24.66 -12.17 -3.64
N ILE A 142 -23.61 -11.76 -4.35
CA ILE A 142 -22.74 -12.65 -5.11
C ILE A 142 -21.58 -13.10 -4.20
N LYS A 143 -21.47 -14.41 -4.00
CA LYS A 143 -20.48 -15.07 -3.13
C LYS A 143 -19.62 -16.10 -3.87
N THR A 144 -19.49 -15.97 -5.18
CA THR A 144 -18.69 -16.88 -6.02
C THR A 144 -17.18 -16.71 -5.81
N ASN A 145 -16.76 -15.58 -5.25
CA ASN A 145 -15.35 -15.29 -4.95
C ASN A 145 -14.93 -15.94 -3.63
N PRO A 146 -13.63 -16.21 -3.40
CA PRO A 146 -13.18 -16.86 -2.16
C PRO A 146 -13.25 -15.95 -0.93
N ILE A 147 -13.05 -14.63 -1.07
CA ILE A 147 -12.89 -13.72 0.09
C ILE A 147 -13.64 -12.39 0.02
N ILE A 148 -14.26 -12.03 -1.13
CA ILE A 148 -15.03 -10.77 -1.28
C ILE A 148 -16.48 -11.06 -1.67
N GLU A 149 -17.42 -10.61 -0.85
CA GLU A 149 -18.86 -10.66 -1.15
C GLU A 149 -19.30 -9.37 -1.85
N PHE A 150 -20.05 -9.51 -2.94
CA PHE A 150 -20.62 -8.36 -3.65
C PHE A 150 -22.10 -8.22 -3.29
N TYR A 151 -22.43 -7.17 -2.54
CA TYR A 151 -23.79 -6.77 -2.20
C TYR A 151 -24.17 -5.54 -3.03
N LEU A 152 -24.36 -5.74 -4.33
CA LEU A 152 -24.47 -4.64 -5.29
C LEU A 152 -25.74 -3.79 -5.14
N ASN A 153 -26.77 -4.25 -4.42
CA ASN A 153 -27.92 -3.41 -4.06
C ASN A 153 -27.52 -2.15 -3.26
N ARG A 154 -26.43 -2.22 -2.49
CA ARG A 154 -25.89 -1.08 -1.72
C ARG A 154 -25.01 -0.17 -2.58
N CYS A 155 -24.69 -0.54 -3.82
CA CYS A 155 -23.75 0.21 -4.65
C CYS A 155 -24.39 1.50 -5.18
N ILE A 156 -23.71 2.62 -4.97
CA ILE A 156 -24.08 3.95 -5.49
C ILE A 156 -23.36 4.32 -6.79
N MET A 157 -22.69 3.35 -7.43
CA MET A 157 -22.00 3.52 -8.71
C MET A 157 -20.95 4.65 -8.71
N CYS A 158 -20.29 4.88 -7.57
CA CYS A 158 -19.29 5.94 -7.41
C CYS A 158 -17.98 5.69 -8.19
N GLY A 159 -17.74 4.45 -8.64
CA GLY A 159 -16.55 4.05 -9.38
C GLY A 159 -15.28 3.87 -8.55
N LEU A 160 -15.29 4.12 -7.23
CA LEU A 160 -14.08 4.03 -6.40
C LEU A 160 -13.42 2.65 -6.44
N CYS A 161 -14.21 1.57 -6.47
CA CYS A 161 -13.68 0.21 -6.53
C CYS A 161 -13.00 -0.11 -7.88
N VAL A 162 -13.58 0.35 -8.99
CA VAL A 162 -13.02 0.21 -10.34
C VAL A 162 -11.72 0.98 -10.43
N ARG A 163 -11.75 2.27 -10.05
CA ARG A 163 -10.58 3.14 -10.08
C ARG A 163 -9.48 2.69 -9.12
N ALA A 164 -9.80 2.18 -7.92
CA ALA A 164 -8.78 1.63 -7.03
C ALA A 164 -8.14 0.34 -7.58
N CYS A 165 -8.91 -0.49 -8.28
CA CYS A 165 -8.36 -1.70 -8.92
C CYS A 165 -7.45 -1.35 -10.11
N ASP A 166 -7.76 -0.27 -10.81
CA ASP A 166 -7.00 0.24 -11.95
C ASP A 166 -5.81 1.12 -11.54
N GLU A 167 -6.06 2.27 -10.92
CA GLU A 167 -5.08 3.33 -10.70
C GLU A 167 -4.13 3.02 -9.52
N ILE A 168 -4.64 2.48 -8.41
CA ILE A 168 -3.79 2.14 -7.25
C ILE A 168 -3.04 0.85 -7.52
N GLN A 169 -3.75 -0.17 -7.99
CA GLN A 169 -3.23 -1.52 -8.05
C GLN A 169 -2.86 -2.03 -9.45
N GLY A 170 -3.34 -1.41 -10.52
CA GLY A 170 -2.94 -1.78 -11.88
C GLY A 170 -3.41 -3.16 -12.34
N VAL A 171 -4.51 -3.68 -11.80
CA VAL A 171 -5.04 -5.02 -12.18
C VAL A 171 -6.22 -4.91 -13.15
N GLN A 172 -7.12 -3.94 -12.93
CA GLN A 172 -8.33 -3.73 -13.74
C GLN A 172 -9.30 -4.93 -13.75
N ALA A 173 -9.48 -5.61 -12.61
CA ALA A 173 -10.40 -6.75 -12.48
C ALA A 173 -11.89 -6.36 -12.33
N LEU A 174 -12.18 -5.09 -12.04
CA LEU A 174 -13.53 -4.56 -11.88
C LEU A 174 -13.78 -3.43 -12.87
N ASP A 175 -14.96 -3.40 -13.48
CA ASP A 175 -15.40 -2.31 -14.36
C ASP A 175 -16.91 -2.05 -14.26
N PHE A 176 -17.37 -0.99 -14.92
CA PHE A 176 -18.77 -0.69 -15.16
C PHE A 176 -19.32 -1.53 -16.30
N HIS A 177 -20.43 -2.21 -16.03
CA HIS A 177 -21.17 -3.01 -17.01
C HIS A 177 -22.47 -2.33 -17.38
N LYS A 178 -22.94 -2.57 -18.60
CA LYS A 178 -24.22 -2.05 -19.13
C LYS A 178 -24.22 -0.51 -19.17
N ARG A 179 -25.40 0.12 -19.34
CA ARG A 179 -25.55 1.58 -19.49
C ARG A 179 -26.84 2.08 -18.83
N GLY A 180 -26.85 3.36 -18.45
CA GLY A 180 -27.99 4.02 -17.82
C GLY A 180 -28.33 3.40 -16.46
N MET A 181 -29.63 3.30 -16.16
CA MET A 181 -30.11 2.74 -14.88
C MET A 181 -29.71 1.27 -14.64
N LYS A 182 -29.38 0.53 -15.72
CA LYS A 182 -28.96 -0.87 -15.64
C LYS A 182 -27.47 -1.03 -15.35
N VAL A 183 -26.73 0.06 -15.15
CA VAL A 183 -25.30 0.00 -14.83
C VAL A 183 -25.06 -0.79 -13.55
N GLY A 184 -24.00 -1.59 -13.54
CA GLY A 184 -23.57 -2.37 -12.39
C GLY A 184 -22.05 -2.49 -12.37
N ILE A 185 -21.49 -2.69 -11.18
CA ILE A 185 -20.08 -3.05 -11.04
C ILE A 185 -19.95 -4.55 -11.17
N GLY A 186 -18.99 -5.02 -11.96
CA GLY A 186 -18.78 -6.43 -12.20
C GLY A 186 -17.43 -6.74 -12.83
N THR A 187 -17.19 -8.02 -13.03
CA THR A 187 -16.04 -8.59 -13.72
C THR A 187 -16.33 -8.77 -15.20
N ALA A 188 -15.30 -8.98 -16.02
CA ALA A 188 -15.51 -9.33 -17.42
C ALA A 188 -16.41 -10.56 -17.55
N ASN A 189 -17.46 -10.48 -18.39
CA ASN A 189 -18.43 -11.55 -18.65
C ASN A 189 -19.15 -12.12 -17.42
N ASP A 190 -19.24 -11.37 -16.31
CA ASP A 190 -19.80 -11.85 -15.03
C ASP A 190 -19.09 -13.12 -14.49
N GLU A 191 -17.82 -13.34 -14.87
CA GLU A 191 -16.99 -14.45 -14.38
C GLU A 191 -16.57 -14.23 -12.91
N PRO A 192 -16.21 -15.29 -12.16
CA PRO A 192 -15.64 -15.12 -10.82
C PRO A 192 -14.45 -14.15 -10.83
N LEU A 193 -14.30 -13.38 -9.74
CA LEU A 193 -13.24 -12.38 -9.61
C LEU A 193 -11.86 -13.04 -9.68
N ASP A 194 -11.13 -12.78 -10.77
CA ASP A 194 -9.72 -13.12 -10.92
C ASP A 194 -8.85 -11.88 -10.66
N CYS A 195 -8.36 -11.76 -9.43
CA CYS A 195 -7.39 -10.75 -9.04
C CYS A 195 -6.53 -11.27 -7.88
N GLU A 196 -5.53 -10.50 -7.46
CA GLU A 196 -4.67 -10.88 -6.32
C GLU A 196 -5.37 -10.77 -4.95
N PHE A 197 -6.60 -10.25 -4.92
CA PHE A 197 -7.38 -9.97 -3.72
C PHE A 197 -6.68 -9.05 -2.70
N CYS A 198 -6.19 -7.88 -3.13
CA CYS A 198 -5.62 -6.87 -2.22
C CYS A 198 -6.67 -6.20 -1.29
N GLY A 199 -7.94 -6.22 -1.70
CA GLY A 199 -9.06 -5.66 -0.94
C GLY A 199 -9.13 -4.13 -0.91
N GLN A 200 -8.40 -3.40 -1.77
CA GLN A 200 -8.55 -1.94 -1.85
C GLN A 200 -9.97 -1.53 -2.21
N CYS A 201 -10.65 -2.31 -3.05
CA CYS A 201 -12.03 -2.09 -3.43
C CYS A 201 -12.99 -2.12 -2.23
N ILE A 202 -12.68 -2.87 -1.17
CA ILE A 202 -13.46 -2.90 0.09
C ILE A 202 -13.19 -1.64 0.91
N THR A 203 -11.92 -1.26 1.07
CA THR A 203 -11.51 -0.07 1.83
C THR A 203 -12.16 1.18 1.27
N VAL A 204 -12.01 1.42 -0.03
CA VAL A 204 -12.53 2.63 -0.70
C VAL A 204 -14.06 2.60 -0.91
N CYS A 205 -14.75 1.48 -0.65
CA CYS A 205 -16.20 1.40 -0.86
C CYS A 205 -16.94 2.23 0.20
N PRO A 206 -17.77 3.22 -0.19
CA PRO A 206 -18.43 4.10 0.78
C PRO A 206 -19.74 3.54 1.37
N THR A 207 -20.24 2.39 0.89
CA THR A 207 -21.61 1.90 1.20
C THR A 207 -21.70 0.45 1.67
N GLY A 208 -20.58 -0.26 1.79
CA GLY A 208 -20.59 -1.69 2.13
C GLY A 208 -21.14 -2.58 1.00
N ALA A 209 -21.01 -2.14 -0.26
CA ALA A 209 -21.35 -2.95 -1.43
C ALA A 209 -20.31 -4.05 -1.73
N LEU A 210 -19.07 -3.86 -1.29
CA LEU A 210 -18.01 -4.86 -1.33
C LEU A 210 -17.60 -5.16 0.12
N MET A 211 -17.68 -6.43 0.53
CA MET A 211 -17.50 -6.83 1.93
C MET A 211 -16.48 -7.97 2.07
N ASP A 212 -15.78 -7.96 3.21
CA ASP A 212 -14.81 -8.98 3.60
C ASP A 212 -15.52 -10.22 4.16
N MET A 213 -15.40 -11.36 3.46
CA MET A 213 -16.00 -12.62 3.91
C MET A 213 -15.18 -13.34 4.98
N THR A 214 -13.93 -12.91 5.22
CA THR A 214 -13.09 -13.48 6.28
C THR A 214 -13.47 -12.96 7.66
N SER A 215 -14.29 -11.91 7.74
CA SER A 215 -14.79 -11.39 9.02
C SER A 215 -15.81 -12.34 9.64
N GLU A 216 -15.54 -12.79 10.88
CA GLU A 216 -16.44 -13.64 11.66
C GLU A 216 -17.66 -12.88 12.23
N ALA A 217 -17.70 -11.56 12.11
CA ALA A 217 -18.76 -10.74 12.69
C ALA A 217 -19.18 -9.58 11.78
N ARG A 218 -20.49 -9.29 11.82
CA ARG A 218 -21.14 -8.14 11.21
C ARG A 218 -21.75 -7.25 12.29
N GLY A 219 -21.87 -5.97 12.02
CA GLY A 219 -22.60 -5.03 12.87
C GLY A 219 -21.93 -3.69 13.04
N LEU A 220 -22.48 -2.89 13.96
CA LEU A 220 -22.05 -1.52 14.23
C LEU A 220 -20.56 -1.46 14.61
N ALA A 221 -19.78 -0.68 13.85
CA ALA A 221 -18.34 -0.55 14.04
C ALA A 221 -17.93 -0.13 15.47
N ALA A 222 -18.78 0.66 16.14
CA ALA A 222 -18.59 1.07 17.54
C ALA A 222 -18.54 -0.09 18.55
N LEU A 223 -18.92 -1.31 18.14
CA LEU A 223 -18.83 -2.53 18.96
C LEU A 223 -17.46 -3.22 18.88
N PHE A 224 -16.54 -2.71 18.06
CA PHE A 224 -15.20 -3.25 17.87
C PHE A 224 -14.15 -2.36 18.52
N ASN A 225 -13.08 -2.99 19.01
CA ASN A 225 -11.89 -2.30 19.49
C ASN A 225 -10.88 -2.22 18.35
N ASN A 226 -10.40 -1.01 18.08
CA ASN A 226 -9.37 -0.73 17.10
C ASN A 226 -7.99 -0.77 17.77
N THR A 227 -7.02 -1.39 17.12
CA THR A 227 -5.63 -1.44 17.60
C THR A 227 -4.69 -1.35 16.41
N TYR A 228 -4.00 -0.20 16.30
CA TYR A 228 -2.96 -0.02 15.28
C TYR A 228 -1.73 -0.84 15.60
N THR A 229 -1.23 -1.54 14.59
CA THR A 229 0.02 -2.29 14.66
C THR A 229 0.66 -2.37 13.28
N THR A 230 1.76 -3.11 13.16
CA THR A 230 2.50 -3.27 11.90
C THR A 230 2.29 -4.67 11.32
N CYS A 231 2.09 -4.75 10.01
CA CYS A 231 2.00 -6.01 9.28
C CYS A 231 3.36 -6.75 9.29
N THR A 232 3.35 -8.03 9.66
CA THR A 232 4.56 -8.85 9.81
C THR A 232 4.87 -9.72 8.57
N TYR A 233 4.12 -9.59 7.47
CA TYR A 233 4.25 -10.48 6.32
C TYR A 233 5.44 -10.17 5.39
N CYS A 234 5.72 -8.90 5.11
CA CYS A 234 6.86 -8.47 4.29
C CYS A 234 7.58 -7.29 4.96
N SER A 235 8.77 -6.94 4.50
CA SER A 235 9.57 -5.85 5.06
C SER A 235 9.09 -4.45 4.68
N TRP A 236 7.96 -4.30 3.95
CA TRP A 236 7.40 -2.98 3.68
C TRP A 236 7.03 -2.29 5.00
N GLY A 237 6.37 -2.99 5.94
CA GLY A 237 5.99 -2.42 7.23
C GLY A 237 4.70 -1.61 7.18
N CYS A 238 3.68 -2.10 6.46
CA CYS A 238 2.37 -1.45 6.42
C CYS A 238 1.76 -1.34 7.82
N THR A 239 1.25 -0.17 8.18
CA THR A 239 0.39 0.00 9.34
C THR A 239 -0.98 -0.61 9.05
N ILE A 240 -1.48 -1.35 10.02
CA ILE A 240 -2.77 -2.05 9.97
C ILE A 240 -3.59 -1.72 11.21
N ASN A 241 -4.91 -1.66 11.05
CA ASN A 241 -5.84 -1.55 12.17
C ASN A 241 -6.50 -2.91 12.43
N LEU A 242 -6.22 -3.49 13.59
CA LEU A 242 -6.86 -4.73 14.02
C LEU A 242 -8.22 -4.41 14.66
N GLU A 243 -9.30 -4.86 14.03
CA GLU A 243 -10.62 -4.83 14.66
C GLU A 243 -10.83 -6.10 15.48
N SER A 244 -11.06 -5.93 16.78
CA SER A 244 -11.20 -7.04 17.72
C SER A 244 -12.45 -6.90 18.58
N LYS A 245 -12.99 -8.05 19.02
CA LYS A 245 -14.14 -8.11 19.94
C LYS A 245 -13.98 -9.29 20.86
N LYS A 246 -14.22 -9.10 22.16
CA LYS A 246 -14.13 -10.16 23.18
C LYS A 246 -12.81 -10.95 23.11
N GLY A 247 -11.70 -10.26 22.91
CA GLY A 247 -10.36 -10.88 22.84
C GLY A 247 -10.06 -11.66 21.56
N ARG A 248 -10.93 -11.60 20.54
CA ARG A 248 -10.69 -12.18 19.22
C ARG A 248 -10.49 -11.09 18.17
N VAL A 249 -9.43 -11.22 17.37
CA VAL A 249 -9.27 -10.47 16.10
C VAL A 249 -10.34 -10.96 15.12
N LEU A 250 -11.09 -10.03 14.54
CA LEU A 250 -12.18 -10.32 13.61
C LEU A 250 -11.77 -10.07 12.15
N ARG A 251 -11.09 -8.95 11.90
CA ARG A 251 -10.57 -8.56 10.58
C ARG A 251 -9.44 -7.55 10.73
N ILE A 252 -8.77 -7.29 9.61
CA ILE A 252 -7.75 -6.24 9.50
C ILE A 252 -8.25 -5.20 8.50
N GLU A 253 -8.38 -3.97 8.99
CA GLU A 253 -8.73 -2.83 8.16
C GLU A 253 -7.52 -1.93 7.91
N ALA A 254 -7.65 -1.13 6.87
CA ALA A 254 -6.69 -0.09 6.55
C ALA A 254 -7.26 1.26 6.95
N ASP A 255 -6.38 2.16 7.39
CA ASP A 255 -6.76 3.53 7.69
C ASP A 255 -6.28 4.45 6.57
N GLU A 256 -7.22 5.18 5.98
CA GLU A 256 -6.95 6.10 4.86
C GLU A 256 -6.59 7.52 5.33
N ASP A 257 -6.42 7.79 6.62
CA ASP A 257 -5.94 9.08 7.10
C ASP A 257 -4.47 9.35 6.71
N TYR A 258 -4.08 10.63 6.68
CA TYR A 258 -2.85 11.09 6.01
C TYR A 258 -1.57 10.66 6.75
N ASP A 259 -1.62 10.64 8.09
CA ASP A 259 -0.45 10.42 8.94
C ASP A 259 -0.36 8.99 9.50
N VAL A 260 -1.21 8.08 9.01
CA VAL A 260 -1.31 6.72 9.54
C VAL A 260 -0.46 5.77 8.70
N GLY A 261 0.81 5.65 9.10
CA GLY A 261 1.74 4.69 8.54
C GLY A 261 2.28 5.04 7.15
N ILE A 262 3.14 4.18 6.62
CA ILE A 262 3.83 4.41 5.34
C ILE A 262 3.01 4.02 4.10
N ASN A 263 1.86 3.39 4.30
CA ASN A 263 1.10 2.71 3.25
C ASN A 263 -0.15 3.48 2.79
N GLU A 264 -0.47 4.63 3.37
CA GLU A 264 -1.62 5.47 3.01
C GLU A 264 -2.95 4.68 2.91
N GLY A 265 -3.17 3.75 3.84
CA GLY A 265 -4.35 2.88 3.83
C GLY A 265 -4.37 1.79 2.76
N ASN A 266 -3.28 1.59 2.00
CA ASN A 266 -3.18 0.48 1.06
C ASN A 266 -2.68 -0.78 1.77
N LEU A 267 -3.35 -1.91 1.59
CA LEU A 267 -2.89 -3.23 2.03
C LEU A 267 -2.80 -4.23 0.87
N CYS A 268 -2.05 -5.31 1.06
CA CYS A 268 -2.06 -6.47 0.18
C CYS A 268 -2.88 -7.61 0.80
N ALA A 269 -3.17 -8.66 0.01
CA ALA A 269 -3.95 -9.80 0.46
C ALA A 269 -3.44 -10.42 1.77
N LYS A 270 -2.10 -10.54 1.90
CA LYS A 270 -1.43 -11.08 3.09
C LYS A 270 -1.75 -10.24 4.33
N GLY A 271 -1.58 -8.92 4.23
CA GLY A 271 -1.76 -8.00 5.35
C GLY A 271 -3.22 -7.77 5.74
N ARG A 272 -4.16 -7.93 4.80
CA ARG A 272 -5.59 -7.74 5.04
C ARG A 272 -6.31 -9.01 5.51
N PHE A 273 -6.11 -10.11 4.78
CA PHE A 273 -6.89 -11.34 4.99
C PHE A 273 -6.10 -12.43 5.74
N GLY A 274 -4.79 -12.24 5.96
CA GLY A 274 -3.93 -13.21 6.63
C GLY A 274 -4.09 -13.30 8.16
N HIS A 275 -5.22 -12.88 8.74
CA HIS A 275 -5.42 -12.91 10.19
C HIS A 275 -5.86 -14.28 10.73
N GLY A 276 -6.38 -15.17 9.87
CA GLY A 276 -6.87 -16.50 10.27
C GLY A 276 -5.84 -17.39 10.99
N ILE A 277 -4.55 -17.16 10.79
CA ILE A 277 -3.46 -17.88 11.49
C ILE A 277 -3.49 -17.67 13.01
N ILE A 278 -4.09 -16.58 13.50
CA ILE A 278 -4.13 -16.22 14.93
C ILE A 278 -4.96 -17.24 15.70
N HIS A 279 -6.10 -17.65 15.13
CA HIS A 279 -7.09 -18.51 15.77
C HIS A 279 -7.14 -19.92 15.18
N ASN A 280 -6.22 -20.27 14.28
CA ASN A 280 -6.15 -21.58 13.67
C ASN A 280 -6.10 -22.69 14.73
N GLU A 281 -6.88 -23.76 14.53
CA GLU A 281 -6.98 -24.89 15.47
C GLU A 281 -5.68 -25.69 15.59
N GLU A 282 -4.88 -25.72 14.52
CA GLU A 282 -3.57 -26.39 14.46
C GLU A 282 -2.45 -25.57 15.11
N ARG A 283 -2.73 -24.35 15.59
CA ARG A 283 -1.73 -23.52 16.27
C ARG A 283 -1.27 -24.21 17.56
N ILE A 284 0.03 -24.50 17.65
CA ILE A 284 0.66 -25.04 18.85
C ILE A 284 0.60 -24.00 19.99
N ARG A 285 0.04 -24.38 21.14
CA ARG A 285 -0.19 -23.49 22.31
C ARG A 285 0.62 -23.86 23.53
N THR A 286 1.25 -25.03 23.52
CA THR A 286 1.95 -25.64 24.65
C THR A 286 3.33 -26.12 24.17
N PRO A 287 4.37 -26.08 25.02
CA PRO A 287 5.64 -26.71 24.70
C PRO A 287 5.45 -28.21 24.43
N MET A 288 6.15 -28.74 23.43
CA MET A 288 6.11 -30.16 23.08
C MET A 288 7.50 -30.75 23.05
N MET A 289 7.64 -32.00 23.51
CA MET A 289 8.89 -32.74 23.49
C MET A 289 8.76 -34.03 22.66
N ASN A 290 9.78 -34.33 21.87
CA ASN A 290 9.83 -35.53 21.05
C ASN A 290 10.33 -36.73 21.88
N TYR A 291 9.50 -37.77 21.97
CA TYR A 291 9.82 -39.07 22.57
C TYR A 291 9.81 -40.15 21.48
N GLY A 292 10.95 -40.36 20.83
CA GLY A 292 11.13 -41.47 19.88
C GLY A 292 10.31 -41.33 18.58
N GLY A 293 10.07 -40.11 18.12
CA GLY A 293 9.32 -39.80 16.91
C GLY A 293 7.94 -39.18 17.16
N THR A 294 7.45 -39.22 18.41
CA THR A 294 6.13 -38.68 18.78
C THR A 294 6.28 -37.48 19.69
N PHE A 295 5.63 -36.37 19.35
CA PHE A 295 5.56 -35.19 20.21
C PHE A 295 4.49 -35.34 21.29
N LYS A 296 4.83 -34.95 22.52
CA LYS A 296 3.91 -34.88 23.66
C LYS A 296 3.99 -33.51 24.29
N GLU A 297 2.84 -32.98 24.72
CA GLU A 297 2.78 -31.73 25.50
C GLU A 297 3.49 -31.90 26.84
N VAL A 298 4.26 -30.89 27.23
CA VAL A 298 4.99 -30.84 28.50
C VAL A 298 4.84 -29.47 29.15
N SER A 299 5.16 -29.36 30.45
CA SER A 299 5.15 -28.07 31.14
C SER A 299 6.30 -27.17 30.66
N TRP A 300 6.14 -25.85 30.83
CA TRP A 300 7.21 -24.88 30.57
C TRP A 300 8.46 -25.16 31.41
N GLU A 301 8.29 -25.54 32.68
CA GLU A 301 9.40 -25.85 33.58
C GLU A 301 10.21 -27.06 33.08
N GLU A 302 9.52 -28.14 32.72
CA GLU A 302 10.16 -29.35 32.19
C GLU A 302 10.87 -29.07 30.86
N ALA A 303 10.22 -28.35 29.95
CA ALA A 303 10.79 -27.99 28.65
C ALA A 303 12.06 -27.14 28.81
N LEU A 304 12.00 -26.05 29.57
CA LEU A 304 13.11 -25.12 29.76
C LEU A 304 14.28 -25.77 30.50
N LYS A 305 14.00 -26.56 31.55
CA LYS A 305 15.03 -27.31 32.28
C LYS A 305 15.75 -28.30 31.37
N THR A 306 14.99 -29.06 30.58
CA THR A 306 15.57 -30.03 29.64
C THR A 306 16.43 -29.35 28.57
N ILE A 307 15.97 -28.22 28.02
CA ILE A 307 16.74 -27.42 27.06
C ILE A 307 18.05 -26.95 27.70
N ALA A 308 17.99 -26.33 28.88
CA ALA A 308 19.16 -25.80 29.58
C ALA A 308 20.18 -26.89 29.90
N GLU A 309 19.74 -28.02 30.46
CA GLU A 309 20.62 -29.15 30.82
C GLU A 309 21.32 -29.75 29.59
N ARG A 310 20.58 -29.95 28.48
CA ARG A 310 21.14 -30.51 27.25
C ARG A 310 22.11 -29.54 26.57
N MET A 311 21.76 -28.26 26.53
CA MET A 311 22.65 -27.22 25.98
C MET A 311 23.94 -27.14 26.81
N GLN A 312 23.83 -27.06 28.14
CA GLN A 312 25.00 -27.00 29.03
C GLN A 312 25.88 -28.24 28.90
N THR A 313 25.28 -29.44 28.85
CA THR A 313 26.02 -30.70 28.65
C THR A 313 26.79 -30.69 27.34
N THR A 314 26.17 -30.19 26.27
CA THR A 314 26.79 -30.12 24.93
C THR A 314 27.96 -29.15 24.91
N VAL A 315 27.77 -27.95 25.48
CA VAL A 315 28.80 -26.93 25.62
C VAL A 315 29.96 -27.43 26.49
N ASN A 316 29.69 -28.07 27.64
CA ASN A 316 30.73 -28.61 28.52
C ASN A 316 31.55 -29.71 27.83
N ARG A 317 30.92 -30.53 26.98
CA ARG A 317 31.59 -31.64 26.28
C ARG A 317 32.37 -31.19 25.06
N SER A 318 31.83 -30.24 24.29
CA SER A 318 32.26 -29.98 22.90
C SER A 318 32.58 -28.51 22.62
N GLY A 319 32.48 -27.66 23.64
CA GLY A 319 32.73 -26.22 23.56
C GLY A 319 31.52 -25.40 23.11
N PRO A 320 31.53 -24.07 23.35
CA PRO A 320 30.46 -23.14 22.95
C PRO A 320 30.08 -23.16 21.47
N GLU A 321 31.05 -23.33 20.59
CA GLU A 321 30.85 -23.29 19.14
C GLU A 321 30.09 -24.54 18.61
N SER A 322 29.78 -25.51 19.47
CA SER A 322 29.01 -26.70 19.11
C SER A 322 27.49 -26.50 19.07
N ILE A 323 27.01 -25.34 19.53
CA ILE A 323 25.61 -24.95 19.44
C ILE A 323 25.44 -23.83 18.41
N ALA A 324 24.32 -23.85 17.68
CA ALA A 324 23.98 -22.82 16.71
C ALA A 324 22.53 -22.36 16.87
N GLY A 325 22.26 -21.11 16.51
CA GLY A 325 20.94 -20.48 16.62
C GLY A 325 20.51 -19.82 15.31
N ILE A 326 19.24 -20.00 14.92
CA ILE A 326 18.64 -19.31 13.78
C ILE A 326 17.57 -18.36 14.32
N GLY A 327 17.86 -17.05 14.29
CA GLY A 327 16.93 -16.00 14.69
C GLY A 327 15.80 -15.82 13.67
N GLY A 328 14.61 -15.50 14.17
CA GLY A 328 13.42 -15.31 13.34
C GLY A 328 13.31 -13.89 12.81
N GLU A 329 13.18 -13.75 11.48
CA GLU A 329 12.92 -12.46 10.80
C GLU A 329 11.49 -11.92 11.01
N LYS A 330 10.62 -12.73 11.61
CA LYS A 330 9.24 -12.37 11.99
C LYS A 330 9.11 -11.92 13.44
N LEU A 331 10.18 -12.06 14.22
CA LEU A 331 10.26 -11.64 15.61
C LEU A 331 10.66 -10.17 15.70
N THR A 332 10.44 -9.57 16.86
CA THR A 332 10.83 -8.18 17.06
C THR A 332 12.35 -8.04 17.19
N ASN A 333 12.83 -6.80 17.07
CA ASN A 333 14.26 -6.51 17.24
C ASN A 333 14.71 -6.76 18.69
N GLU A 334 13.81 -6.58 19.66
CA GLU A 334 14.05 -6.86 21.08
C GLU A 334 14.22 -8.36 21.32
N GLU A 335 13.36 -9.20 20.72
CA GLU A 335 13.46 -10.66 20.81
C GLU A 335 14.73 -11.16 20.15
N ASN A 336 15.07 -10.65 18.97
CA ASN A 336 16.33 -10.98 18.29
C ASN A 336 17.57 -10.48 19.07
N TYR A 337 17.46 -9.34 19.75
CA TYR A 337 18.51 -8.84 20.65
C TYR A 337 18.69 -9.74 21.88
N LEU A 338 17.61 -10.22 22.48
CA LEU A 338 17.68 -11.19 23.58
C LEU A 338 18.25 -12.53 23.11
N PHE A 339 17.86 -12.99 21.92
CA PHE A 339 18.36 -14.22 21.32
C PHE A 339 19.87 -14.17 21.08
N GLN A 340 20.38 -13.11 20.45
CA GLN A 340 21.84 -12.98 20.25
C GLN A 340 22.59 -12.83 21.58
N LYS A 341 21.98 -12.18 22.58
CA LYS A 341 22.57 -12.02 23.92
C LYS A 341 22.68 -13.35 24.65
N LEU A 342 21.66 -14.22 24.53
CA LEU A 342 21.69 -15.58 25.08
C LEU A 342 22.88 -16.36 24.51
N PHE A 343 23.05 -16.36 23.18
CA PHE A 343 24.16 -17.09 22.55
C PHE A 343 25.53 -16.51 22.88
N ARG A 344 25.72 -15.20 22.68
CA ARG A 344 27.03 -14.57 22.85
C ARG A 344 27.46 -14.44 24.30
N ASN A 345 26.57 -14.02 25.19
CA ASN A 345 26.95 -13.75 26.57
C ASN A 345 26.83 -14.99 27.47
N HIS A 346 25.81 -15.83 27.27
CA HIS A 346 25.57 -16.95 28.18
C HIS A 346 26.26 -18.22 27.71
N PHE A 347 26.11 -18.57 26.43
CA PHE A 347 26.77 -19.75 25.89
C PHE A 347 28.21 -19.49 25.44
N GLY A 348 28.57 -18.24 25.14
CA GLY A 348 29.91 -17.88 24.64
C GLY A 348 30.12 -18.27 23.18
N SER A 349 29.04 -18.36 22.39
CA SER A 349 29.04 -18.77 20.99
C SER A 349 28.66 -17.63 20.07
N ASN A 350 29.36 -17.50 18.94
CA ASN A 350 28.98 -16.59 17.87
C ASN A 350 28.22 -17.27 16.72
N GLN A 351 27.88 -18.55 16.86
CA GLN A 351 27.16 -19.34 15.85
C GLN A 351 25.67 -18.99 15.78
N ILE A 352 25.37 -17.74 15.45
CA ILE A 352 24.01 -17.29 15.21
C ILE A 352 23.87 -16.76 13.79
N THR A 353 22.73 -17.04 13.18
CA THR A 353 22.35 -16.54 11.86
C THR A 353 20.86 -16.22 11.84
N ASN A 354 20.35 -15.74 10.70
CA ASN A 354 18.93 -15.63 10.43
C ASN A 354 18.64 -16.10 9.00
N LEU A 355 17.37 -16.35 8.68
CA LEU A 355 16.98 -16.84 7.35
C LEU A 355 17.31 -15.84 6.24
N GLN A 356 17.21 -14.53 6.51
CA GLN A 356 17.57 -13.50 5.55
C GLN A 356 19.05 -13.56 5.14
N HIS A 357 19.96 -13.85 6.08
CA HIS A 357 21.39 -14.03 5.78
C HIS A 357 21.63 -15.24 4.89
N LEU A 358 20.87 -16.31 5.05
CA LEU A 358 20.94 -17.49 4.17
C LEU A 358 20.41 -17.19 2.77
N ARG A 359 19.34 -16.40 2.66
CA ARG A 359 18.71 -16.06 1.36
C ARG A 359 19.50 -15.01 0.58
N ALA A 360 20.04 -14.02 1.26
CA ALA A 360 20.72 -12.88 0.64
C ALA A 360 21.97 -12.47 1.47
N PRO A 361 23.00 -13.32 1.55
CA PRO A 361 24.18 -13.07 2.40
C PRO A 361 24.92 -11.78 2.05
N TYR A 362 24.89 -11.40 0.77
CA TYR A 362 25.51 -10.19 0.25
C TYR A 362 24.83 -8.91 0.73
N VAL A 363 23.53 -8.93 1.10
CA VAL A 363 22.82 -7.75 1.60
C VAL A 363 23.38 -7.31 2.95
N ASN A 364 23.73 -8.24 3.83
CA ASN A 364 24.32 -7.89 5.13
C ASN A 364 25.67 -7.20 4.96
N GLU A 365 26.52 -7.74 4.09
CA GLU A 365 27.81 -7.12 3.77
C GLU A 365 27.64 -5.78 3.07
N PHE A 366 26.65 -5.65 2.17
CA PHE A 366 26.29 -4.39 1.55
C PHE A 366 25.85 -3.35 2.59
N MET A 367 24.97 -3.69 3.52
CA MET A 367 24.54 -2.79 4.60
C MET A 367 25.72 -2.34 5.47
N LEU A 368 26.63 -3.26 5.84
CA LEU A 368 27.85 -2.91 6.56
C LEU A 368 28.74 -1.94 5.76
N ARG A 369 28.86 -2.15 4.45
CA ARG A 369 29.59 -1.24 3.56
C ARG A 369 28.88 0.12 3.45
N CYS A 370 27.56 0.16 3.42
CA CYS A 370 26.81 1.42 3.45
C CYS A 370 27.13 2.23 4.70
N PHE A 371 27.15 1.59 5.88
CA PHE A 371 27.56 2.28 7.11
C PHE A 371 29.02 2.72 7.09
N ARG A 372 29.95 1.86 6.66
CA ARG A 372 31.39 2.17 6.58
C ARG A 372 31.68 3.31 5.61
N ASN A 373 30.97 3.36 4.50
CA ASN A 373 31.19 4.30 3.40
C ASN A 373 30.23 5.50 3.44
N GLY A 374 29.35 5.59 4.45
CA GLY A 374 28.38 6.68 4.58
C GLY A 374 27.32 6.74 3.46
N ILE A 375 26.95 5.60 2.87
CA ILE A 375 25.87 5.55 1.88
C ILE A 375 24.53 5.66 2.60
N VAL A 376 23.75 6.70 2.25
CA VAL A 376 22.44 6.99 2.84
C VAL A 376 21.34 6.67 1.84
N SER A 377 20.34 5.89 2.25
CA SER A 377 19.10 5.66 1.50
C SER A 377 18.01 6.65 1.90
N GLN A 378 17.16 7.03 0.97
CA GLN A 378 15.94 7.79 1.26
C GLN A 378 14.84 6.86 1.80
N PRO A 379 13.88 7.38 2.60
CA PRO A 379 12.75 6.58 3.05
C PRO A 379 11.83 6.22 1.88
N ALA A 380 11.11 5.09 2.00
CA ALA A 380 10.19 4.62 0.98
C ALA A 380 9.06 5.62 0.66
N THR A 381 8.78 6.56 1.56
CA THR A 381 7.82 7.65 1.35
C THR A 381 8.24 8.64 0.26
N GLU A 382 9.51 8.65 -0.16
CA GLU A 382 10.00 9.51 -1.25
C GLU A 382 9.85 8.86 -2.64
N LEU A 383 9.56 7.55 -2.72
CA LEU A 383 9.34 6.84 -3.98
C LEU A 383 8.31 7.52 -4.92
N PRO A 384 7.12 7.96 -4.46
CA PRO A 384 6.14 8.59 -5.35
C PRO A 384 6.55 9.99 -5.80
N HIS A 385 7.62 10.57 -5.23
CA HIS A 385 8.13 11.90 -5.56
C HIS A 385 9.37 11.85 -6.46
N SER A 386 9.79 10.65 -6.86
CA SER A 386 10.96 10.46 -7.72
C SER A 386 10.65 10.81 -9.18
N ASP A 387 11.60 11.42 -9.88
CA ASP A 387 11.48 11.67 -11.33
C ASP A 387 11.57 10.35 -12.12
N VAL A 388 12.44 9.44 -11.70
CA VAL A 388 12.68 8.13 -12.34
C VAL A 388 12.88 7.05 -11.27
N VAL A 389 12.30 5.87 -11.47
CA VAL A 389 12.50 4.69 -10.61
C VAL A 389 13.04 3.53 -11.44
N LEU A 390 14.24 3.05 -11.08
CA LEU A 390 14.82 1.82 -11.62
C LEU A 390 14.55 0.65 -10.68
N ILE A 391 13.73 -0.29 -11.12
CA ILE A 391 13.47 -1.56 -10.44
C ILE A 391 14.46 -2.60 -10.96
N PHE A 392 15.51 -2.87 -10.17
CA PHE A 392 16.58 -3.79 -10.56
C PHE A 392 16.48 -5.13 -9.81
N ASN A 393 16.34 -6.22 -10.55
CA ASN A 393 16.30 -7.61 -10.07
C ASN A 393 15.27 -7.87 -8.95
N SER A 394 14.12 -7.20 -9.02
CA SER A 394 12.99 -7.40 -8.11
C SER A 394 11.69 -7.48 -8.90
N ASP A 395 10.81 -8.41 -8.50
CA ASP A 395 9.40 -8.44 -8.91
C ASP A 395 8.59 -7.66 -7.86
N LEU A 396 8.75 -6.34 -7.88
CA LEU A 396 8.17 -5.44 -6.88
C LEU A 396 6.66 -5.63 -6.67
N PRO A 397 5.80 -5.72 -7.71
CA PRO A 397 4.35 -5.87 -7.48
C PRO A 397 3.99 -7.18 -6.77
N SER A 398 4.79 -8.24 -6.92
CA SER A 398 4.57 -9.53 -6.23
C SER A 398 5.20 -9.57 -4.84
N GLU A 399 6.43 -9.07 -4.71
CA GLU A 399 7.23 -9.11 -3.47
C GLU A 399 6.74 -8.08 -2.44
N TYR A 400 6.54 -6.85 -2.90
CA TYR A 400 6.14 -5.68 -2.11
C TYR A 400 4.99 -4.93 -2.78
N PRO A 401 3.76 -5.49 -2.81
CA PRO A 401 2.66 -4.92 -3.59
C PRO A 401 2.35 -3.45 -3.27
N VAL A 402 2.44 -3.06 -1.99
CA VAL A 402 2.21 -1.67 -1.56
C VAL A 402 3.31 -0.72 -2.05
N GLY A 403 4.54 -1.22 -2.24
CA GLY A 403 5.59 -0.47 -2.93
C GLY A 403 5.30 -0.27 -4.41
N GLY A 404 4.74 -1.28 -5.06
CA GLY A 404 4.18 -1.14 -6.42
C GLY A 404 3.12 -0.03 -6.49
N ASN A 405 2.19 0.02 -5.53
CA ASN A 405 1.16 1.08 -5.45
C ASN A 405 1.78 2.47 -5.32
N SER A 406 2.85 2.61 -4.53
CA SER A 406 3.56 3.87 -4.33
C SER A 406 4.16 4.40 -5.64
N ILE A 407 4.80 3.54 -6.43
CA ILE A 407 5.37 3.93 -7.74
C ILE A 407 4.28 4.23 -8.76
N ARG A 408 3.17 3.47 -8.80
CA ARG A 408 2.03 3.78 -9.68
C ARG A 408 1.42 5.15 -9.35
N LYS A 409 1.30 5.49 -8.06
CA LYS A 409 0.89 6.82 -7.62
C LYS A 409 1.84 7.89 -8.16
N GLY A 410 3.16 7.67 -8.10
CA GLY A 410 4.14 8.57 -8.70
C GLY A 410 3.93 8.75 -10.21
N ALA A 411 3.79 7.64 -10.95
CA ALA A 411 3.53 7.69 -12.39
C ALA A 411 2.28 8.54 -12.73
N ILE A 412 1.21 8.44 -11.94
CA ILE A 412 -0.04 9.18 -12.18
C ILE A 412 0.05 10.66 -11.80
N PHE A 413 0.62 10.99 -10.63
CA PHE A 413 0.51 12.34 -10.06
C PHE A 413 1.78 13.19 -10.16
N THR A 414 2.94 12.57 -10.30
CA THR A 414 4.24 13.25 -10.42
C THR A 414 4.95 12.94 -11.74
N ARG A 415 4.36 12.08 -12.58
CA ARG A 415 4.92 11.62 -13.86
C ARG A 415 6.26 10.89 -13.68
N THR A 416 6.38 10.11 -12.61
CA THR A 416 7.54 9.25 -12.40
C THR A 416 7.69 8.26 -13.56
N ASP A 417 8.86 8.26 -14.19
CA ASP A 417 9.24 7.27 -15.20
C ASP A 417 9.71 5.97 -14.55
N ILE A 418 9.44 4.85 -15.21
CA ILE A 418 9.69 3.52 -14.65
C ILE A 418 10.60 2.73 -15.58
N LEU A 419 11.69 2.21 -15.03
CA LEU A 419 12.63 1.34 -15.71
C LEU A 419 12.67 0.01 -14.96
N ILE A 420 12.53 -1.11 -15.67
CA ILE A 420 12.54 -2.45 -15.07
C ILE A 420 13.69 -3.23 -15.67
N ALA A 421 14.64 -3.66 -14.84
CA ALA A 421 15.73 -4.54 -15.24
C ALA A 421 15.63 -5.84 -14.45
N ASN A 422 15.14 -6.90 -15.07
CA ASN A 422 14.89 -8.17 -14.38
C ASN A 422 15.13 -9.36 -15.34
N PRO A 423 15.64 -10.50 -14.85
CA PRO A 423 15.74 -11.69 -15.70
C PRO A 423 14.39 -12.33 -16.03
N ARG A 424 13.33 -11.99 -15.29
CA ARG A 424 11.95 -12.38 -15.56
C ARG A 424 11.19 -11.24 -16.21
N ASP A 425 10.20 -11.59 -17.02
CA ASP A 425 9.23 -10.63 -17.52
C ASP A 425 8.24 -10.24 -16.40
N VAL A 426 8.52 -9.14 -15.71
CA VAL A 426 7.73 -8.67 -14.57
C VAL A 426 6.46 -7.97 -15.07
N VAL A 427 5.30 -8.46 -14.66
CA VAL A 427 4.03 -7.81 -14.96
C VAL A 427 3.80 -6.65 -14.00
N PHE A 428 4.03 -5.43 -14.48
CA PHE A 428 3.77 -4.20 -13.74
C PHE A 428 3.07 -3.22 -14.68
N LYS A 429 1.73 -3.11 -14.56
CA LYS A 429 0.96 -2.12 -15.31
C LYS A 429 1.02 -0.77 -14.58
N HIS A 430 1.25 0.30 -15.33
CA HIS A 430 1.35 1.68 -14.86
C HIS A 430 1.09 2.66 -16.02
N GLU A 431 0.99 3.95 -15.70
CA GLU A 431 0.71 5.04 -16.66
C GLU A 431 1.91 5.97 -16.89
N SER A 432 3.15 5.51 -16.64
CA SER A 432 4.33 6.35 -16.90
C SER A 432 4.51 6.62 -18.39
N GLU A 433 5.11 7.77 -18.71
CA GLU A 433 5.42 8.14 -20.10
C GLU A 433 6.54 7.25 -20.66
N VAL A 434 7.54 6.93 -19.83
CA VAL A 434 8.63 6.01 -20.16
C VAL A 434 8.49 4.68 -19.40
N ASP A 435 8.49 3.57 -20.14
CA ASP A 435 8.58 2.18 -19.65
C ASP A 435 9.69 1.43 -20.42
N VAL A 436 10.90 1.38 -19.86
CA VAL A 436 12.01 0.61 -20.46
C VAL A 436 12.21 -0.69 -19.69
N ARG A 437 12.19 -1.81 -20.42
CA ARG A 437 12.31 -3.15 -19.84
C ARG A 437 13.57 -3.86 -20.34
N LEU A 438 14.54 -4.05 -19.43
CA LEU A 438 15.77 -4.80 -19.65
C LEU A 438 15.57 -6.24 -19.17
N ASN A 439 15.04 -7.09 -20.06
CA ASN A 439 14.87 -8.51 -19.80
C ASN A 439 16.14 -9.28 -20.15
N PHE A 440 17.03 -9.46 -19.17
CA PHE A 440 18.36 -10.07 -19.37
C PHE A 440 18.44 -11.54 -18.98
N LYS A 441 19.45 -12.27 -19.45
CA LYS A 441 19.66 -13.69 -19.09
C LYS A 441 19.93 -13.83 -17.59
N LEU A 442 19.30 -14.82 -16.95
CA LEU A 442 19.54 -15.13 -15.53
C LEU A 442 21.04 -15.30 -15.23
N GLY A 443 21.52 -14.63 -14.18
CA GLY A 443 22.94 -14.62 -13.77
C GLY A 443 23.82 -13.60 -14.50
N SER A 444 23.25 -12.74 -15.35
CA SER A 444 23.97 -11.65 -16.03
C SER A 444 23.71 -10.26 -15.43
N ASP A 445 23.06 -10.17 -14.27
CA ASP A 445 22.75 -8.94 -13.54
C ASP A 445 23.99 -8.05 -13.31
N ALA A 446 25.11 -8.62 -12.87
CA ALA A 446 26.37 -7.88 -12.74
C ALA A 446 26.84 -7.27 -14.08
N ALA A 447 26.64 -7.97 -15.20
CA ALA A 447 27.01 -7.45 -16.52
C ALA A 447 26.12 -6.28 -16.94
N VAL A 448 24.82 -6.32 -16.61
CA VAL A 448 23.88 -5.22 -16.82
C VAL A 448 24.31 -3.99 -16.00
N ALA A 449 24.54 -4.17 -14.70
CA ALA A 449 24.94 -3.06 -13.82
C ALA A 449 26.28 -2.43 -14.25
N ASN A 450 27.25 -3.24 -14.64
CA ASN A 450 28.55 -2.76 -15.11
C ASN A 450 28.44 -2.07 -16.49
N ARG A 451 27.59 -2.58 -17.40
CA ARG A 451 27.35 -1.91 -18.69
C ARG A 451 26.71 -0.54 -18.50
N LEU A 452 25.67 -0.43 -17.66
CA LEU A 452 25.04 0.85 -17.32
C LEU A 452 26.05 1.82 -16.70
N SER A 453 26.84 1.35 -15.72
CA SER A 453 27.87 2.16 -15.07
C SER A 453 28.89 2.70 -16.07
N ARG A 454 29.33 1.86 -17.01
CA ARG A 454 30.24 2.28 -18.08
C ARG A 454 29.63 3.34 -18.98
N ILE A 455 28.38 3.17 -19.42
CA ILE A 455 27.69 4.16 -20.26
C ILE A 455 27.62 5.51 -19.55
N LEU A 456 27.25 5.54 -18.28
CA LEU A 456 27.18 6.76 -17.48
C LEU A 456 28.53 7.51 -17.42
N ILE A 457 29.63 6.77 -17.30
CA ILE A 457 31.00 7.33 -17.25
C ILE A 457 31.47 7.78 -18.64
N ASP A 458 31.37 6.91 -19.64
CA ASP A 458 31.82 7.17 -21.02
C ASP A 458 31.08 8.36 -21.65
N ARG A 459 29.77 8.51 -21.33
CA ARG A 459 28.92 9.64 -21.77
C ARG A 459 29.06 10.88 -20.91
N GLN A 460 29.78 10.82 -19.79
CA GLN A 460 29.90 11.90 -18.82
C GLN A 460 28.55 12.39 -18.26
N TRP A 461 27.60 11.48 -18.07
CA TRP A 461 26.28 11.77 -17.47
C TRP A 461 26.31 11.82 -15.94
N VAL A 462 27.48 11.62 -15.34
CA VAL A 462 27.74 11.75 -13.91
C VAL A 462 28.70 12.90 -13.64
N ASP A 463 28.58 13.52 -12.48
CA ASP A 463 29.57 14.50 -12.00
C ASP A 463 30.88 13.78 -11.67
N LEU A 464 31.78 13.72 -12.65
CA LEU A 464 33.05 13.02 -12.54
C LEU A 464 33.95 13.59 -11.44
N GLN A 465 33.87 14.89 -11.14
CA GLN A 465 34.65 15.49 -10.06
C GLN A 465 34.14 15.01 -8.70
N LYS A 466 32.82 15.06 -8.50
CA LYS A 466 32.18 14.54 -7.29
C LYS A 466 32.48 13.06 -7.09
N VAL A 467 32.37 12.24 -8.14
CA VAL A 467 32.62 10.80 -8.04
C VAL A 467 34.10 10.51 -7.71
N LYS A 468 35.05 11.18 -8.39
CA LYS A 468 36.48 11.02 -8.10
C LYS A 468 36.85 11.40 -6.66
N ASN A 469 36.23 12.45 -6.13
CA ASN A 469 36.46 12.88 -4.75
C ASN A 469 35.80 11.94 -3.72
N ALA A 470 34.67 11.33 -4.06
CA ALA A 470 33.91 10.46 -3.17
C ALA A 470 34.38 8.99 -3.19
N VAL A 471 34.99 8.52 -4.29
CA VAL A 471 35.39 7.13 -4.51
C VAL A 471 36.93 7.03 -4.57
N PRO A 472 37.60 6.61 -3.48
CA PRO A 472 39.06 6.58 -3.40
C PRO A 472 39.76 5.73 -4.47
N ASN A 473 39.07 4.71 -4.98
CA ASN A 473 39.56 3.77 -5.99
C ASN A 473 38.82 3.93 -7.34
N TYR A 474 38.46 5.16 -7.70
CA TYR A 474 37.72 5.47 -8.93
C TYR A 474 38.42 4.93 -10.20
N ASP A 475 39.74 5.09 -10.33
CA ASP A 475 40.46 4.63 -11.51
C ASP A 475 40.47 3.09 -11.63
N ASP A 476 40.49 2.37 -10.49
CA ASP A 476 40.33 0.92 -10.47
C ASP A 476 38.93 0.50 -10.91
N LEU A 477 37.90 1.22 -10.47
CA LEU A 477 36.53 1.02 -10.91
C LEU A 477 36.43 1.18 -12.43
N VAL A 478 36.94 2.27 -13.00
CA VAL A 478 36.91 2.50 -14.45
C VAL A 478 37.61 1.38 -15.22
N ARG A 479 38.81 0.97 -14.78
CA ARG A 479 39.53 -0.17 -15.38
C ARG A 479 38.73 -1.47 -15.32
N SER A 480 38.03 -1.72 -14.21
CA SER A 480 37.20 -2.92 -14.06
C SER A 480 36.02 -2.97 -15.04
N LEU A 481 35.62 -1.82 -15.61
CA LEU A 481 34.52 -1.72 -16.56
C LEU A 481 34.93 -1.94 -18.03
N GLU A 482 36.24 -1.98 -18.33
CA GLU A 482 36.77 -2.18 -19.70
C GLU A 482 36.19 -3.40 -20.44
N PRO A 483 35.95 -4.56 -19.80
CA PRO A 483 35.39 -5.73 -20.49
C PRO A 483 33.92 -5.57 -20.92
N TYR A 484 33.17 -4.64 -20.32
CA TYR A 484 31.72 -4.49 -20.52
C TYR A 484 31.40 -3.56 -21.69
N THR A 485 31.94 -3.87 -22.88
CA THR A 485 31.64 -3.17 -24.13
C THR A 485 30.20 -3.44 -24.57
N ALA A 486 29.69 -2.67 -25.53
CA ALA A 486 28.38 -2.91 -26.14
C ALA A 486 28.22 -4.37 -26.62
N GLU A 487 29.18 -4.84 -27.42
CA GLU A 487 29.16 -6.20 -27.98
C GLU A 487 29.26 -7.28 -26.90
N ALA A 488 30.15 -7.09 -25.91
CA ALA A 488 30.31 -8.05 -24.83
C ALA A 488 29.06 -8.12 -23.94
N ALA A 489 28.49 -6.97 -23.57
CA ALA A 489 27.28 -6.89 -22.77
C ALA A 489 26.11 -7.58 -23.49
N THR A 490 25.86 -7.27 -24.77
CA THR A 490 24.81 -7.94 -25.55
C THR A 490 25.00 -9.46 -25.61
N ARG A 491 26.24 -9.93 -25.73
CA ARG A 491 26.54 -11.37 -25.72
C ARG A 491 26.24 -12.02 -24.37
N MET A 492 26.64 -11.37 -23.27
CA MET A 492 26.46 -11.85 -21.90
C MET A 492 25.00 -11.83 -21.46
N THR A 493 24.29 -10.72 -21.72
CA THR A 493 22.95 -10.46 -21.20
C THR A 493 21.85 -10.89 -22.16
N GLY A 494 22.13 -10.97 -23.46
CA GLY A 494 21.12 -11.16 -24.51
C GLY A 494 20.30 -9.91 -24.83
N VAL A 495 20.62 -8.76 -24.22
CA VAL A 495 19.92 -7.49 -24.44
C VAL A 495 20.71 -6.63 -25.44
N SER A 496 20.03 -6.05 -26.44
CA SER A 496 20.68 -5.17 -27.41
C SER A 496 21.21 -3.90 -26.73
N ASP A 497 22.35 -3.40 -27.20
CA ASP A 497 22.95 -2.17 -26.63
C ASP A 497 22.05 -0.94 -26.78
N GLU A 498 21.18 -0.92 -27.80
CA GLU A 498 20.18 0.13 -28.00
C GLU A 498 19.21 0.27 -26.82
N VAL A 499 18.88 -0.82 -26.12
CA VAL A 499 18.02 -0.76 -24.92
C VAL A 499 18.78 -0.20 -23.71
N PHE A 500 20.12 -0.32 -23.71
CA PHE A 500 20.96 0.23 -22.63
C PHE A 500 21.25 1.73 -22.79
N THR A 501 21.26 2.27 -24.01
CA THR A 501 21.67 3.64 -24.34
C THR A 501 20.50 4.56 -24.60
#